data_AF-A0AAV1TGZ7-F1
#
_entry.id   AF-A0AAV1TGZ7-F1
#
_cell.length_a   1.000
_cell.length_b   1.000
_cell.length_c   1.000
_cell.angle_alpha   90.00
_cell.angle_beta   90.00
_cell.angle_gamma   90.00
#
_symmetry.space_group_name_H-M   'P 1'
#
loop_
_entity.id
_entity.type
_entity.pdbx_description
1 polymer ?
#
loop_
_entity_poly.entity_id
_entity_poly.type
_entity_poly.pdbx_seq_one_letter_code
_entity_poly.pdbx_strand_id
1 'polypeptide(L)'
;MITLDAEEDDSFHVTFEGYTHLSDSEWEVVGRMSALMGEPAISGMLDSFDGYQQLAAINKFLQSQLAVKRQKIALIQQQGSHQSTGGPTRMRRPETLKIDISRYKGTDEDSRQS
;
A
#
# COMPACT_ATOMS: atom_id res chain seq x y z
N MET A 1 48.12 14.06 -8.33
CA MET A 1 47.70 13.31 -7.14
C MET A 1 46.24 13.69 -6.92
N ILE A 2 45.32 12.79 -7.27
CA ILE A 2 43.88 13.06 -7.24
C ILE A 2 43.42 12.68 -5.84
N THR A 3 43.04 13.66 -5.04
CA THR A 3 42.35 13.44 -3.77
C THR A 3 40.91 13.09 -4.14
N LEU A 4 40.56 11.81 -4.03
CA LEU A 4 39.19 11.35 -4.05
C LEU A 4 38.54 11.91 -2.79
N ASP A 5 37.87 13.05 -2.92
CA ASP A 5 36.96 13.55 -1.90
C ASP A 5 35.83 12.53 -1.83
N ALA A 6 35.70 11.93 -0.66
CA ALA A 6 34.77 10.85 -0.41
C ALA A 6 33.35 11.36 -0.69
N GLU A 7 32.69 10.76 -1.68
CA GLU A 7 31.25 10.77 -1.71
C GLU A 7 30.85 9.99 -0.45
N GLU A 8 30.56 10.72 0.62
CA GLU A 8 29.75 10.25 1.72
C GLU A 8 28.40 9.89 1.09
N ASP A 9 28.34 8.64 0.63
CA ASP A 9 27.11 7.89 0.43
C ASP A 9 26.44 7.85 1.80
N ASP A 10 25.80 8.96 2.15
CA ASP A 10 24.84 9.12 3.23
C ASP A 10 23.55 8.37 2.82
N SER A 11 23.73 7.15 2.32
CA SER A 11 22.72 6.12 2.25
C SER A 11 22.46 5.75 3.69
N PHE A 12 21.59 6.54 4.31
CA PHE A 12 21.12 6.38 5.67
C PHE A 12 20.36 5.07 5.74
N HIS A 13 21.10 3.96 5.83
CA HIS A 13 20.55 2.71 6.25
C HIS A 13 20.10 2.95 7.67
N VAL A 14 18.80 3.17 7.85
CA VAL A 14 18.14 3.07 9.13
C VAL A 14 18.35 1.62 9.58
N THR A 15 19.52 1.37 10.19
CA THR A 15 19.92 0.05 10.62
C THR A 15 19.30 -0.18 11.98
N PHE A 16 18.66 -1.35 12.08
CA PHE A 16 18.03 -1.88 13.28
C PHE A 16 18.89 -1.74 14.55
N GLU A 17 20.22 -1.70 14.40
CA GLU A 17 21.20 -1.56 15.49
C GLU A 17 21.08 -0.28 16.33
N GLY A 18 20.53 0.82 15.79
CA GLY A 18 20.35 2.08 16.55
C GLY A 18 19.09 2.13 17.42
N TYR A 19 18.10 1.26 17.16
CA TYR A 19 16.77 1.32 17.79
C TYR A 19 16.34 -0.04 18.33
N THR A 20 17.20 -0.64 19.16
CA THR A 20 16.98 -1.94 19.81
C THR A 20 15.76 -1.98 20.74
N HIS A 21 15.20 -0.81 21.10
CA HIS A 21 13.97 -0.69 21.88
C HIS A 21 12.69 -0.83 21.04
N LEU A 22 12.80 -0.84 19.71
CA LEU A 22 11.66 -1.06 18.82
C LEU A 22 11.52 -2.54 18.49
N SER A 23 10.31 -3.06 18.69
CA SER A 23 9.91 -4.42 18.33
C SER A 23 9.77 -4.54 16.80
N ASP A 24 9.79 -5.77 16.27
CA ASP A 24 9.59 -6.04 14.84
C ASP A 24 8.29 -5.42 14.27
N SER A 25 7.24 -5.41 15.08
CA SER A 25 5.94 -4.81 14.72
C SER A 25 6.01 -3.28 14.63
N GLU A 26 6.84 -2.64 15.45
CA GLU A 26 7.04 -1.19 15.43
C GLU A 26 7.88 -0.79 14.22
N TRP A 27 8.87 -1.61 13.87
CA TRP A 27 9.63 -1.49 12.63
C TRP A 27 8.78 -1.63 11.36
N GLU A 28 7.81 -2.53 11.35
CA GLU A 28 6.85 -2.62 10.24
C GLU A 28 6.07 -1.30 10.08
N VAL A 29 5.70 -0.67 11.19
CA VAL A 29 5.00 0.62 11.18
C VAL A 29 5.92 1.74 10.68
N VAL A 30 7.16 1.77 11.13
CA VAL A 30 8.19 2.72 10.64
C VAL A 30 8.38 2.57 9.13
N GLY A 31 8.45 1.35 8.60
CA GLY A 31 8.53 1.10 7.16
C GLY A 31 7.30 1.64 6.39
N ARG A 32 6.10 1.47 6.96
CA ARG A 32 4.87 2.06 6.38
C ARG A 32 4.83 3.59 6.48
N MET A 33 5.36 4.15 7.56
CA MET A 33 5.50 5.59 7.74
C MET A 33 6.46 6.16 6.69
N SER A 34 7.58 5.47 6.42
CA SER A 34 8.55 5.83 5.38
C SER A 34 7.90 5.79 3.98
N ALA A 35 7.13 4.76 3.68
CA ALA A 35 6.40 4.67 2.41
C ALA A 35 5.35 5.80 2.22
N LEU A 36 4.83 6.38 3.31
CA LEU A 36 3.81 7.44 3.25
C LEU A 36 4.41 8.85 3.26
N MET A 37 5.43 9.08 4.10
CA MET A 37 5.99 10.42 4.39
C MET A 37 7.41 10.62 3.83
N GLY A 38 8.04 9.56 3.35
CA GLY A 38 9.42 9.55 2.87
C GLY A 38 10.42 9.11 3.94
N GLU A 39 11.40 8.32 3.53
CA GLU A 39 12.52 7.87 4.36
C GLU A 39 13.27 9.02 5.07
N PRO A 40 13.63 10.15 4.43
CA PRO A 40 14.35 11.22 5.12
C PRO A 40 13.53 11.89 6.22
N ALA A 41 12.20 11.95 6.08
CA ALA A 41 11.32 12.53 7.10
C ALA A 41 11.23 11.62 8.33
N ILE A 42 11.20 10.30 8.13
CA ILE A 42 11.21 9.32 9.22
C ILE A 42 12.56 9.23 9.89
N SER A 43 13.65 9.28 9.11
CA SER A 43 15.00 9.31 9.63
C SER A 43 15.21 10.53 10.52
N GLY A 44 14.90 11.73 10.02
CA GLY A 44 15.00 12.95 10.82
C GLY A 44 14.09 12.94 12.05
N MET A 45 12.90 12.34 11.96
CA MET A 45 11.99 12.17 13.10
C MET A 45 12.59 11.23 14.16
N LEU A 46 13.18 10.10 13.75
CA LEU A 46 13.77 9.13 14.66
C LEU A 46 15.07 9.64 15.30
N ASP A 47 15.88 10.39 14.55
CA ASP A 47 17.08 11.06 15.04
C ASP A 47 16.75 12.18 16.04
N SER A 48 15.70 12.96 15.77
CA SER A 48 15.30 14.08 16.63
C SER A 48 14.51 13.66 17.88
N PHE A 49 13.92 12.46 17.89
CA PHE A 49 13.01 12.03 18.95
C PHE A 49 13.70 11.13 19.96
N ASP A 50 13.45 11.41 21.24
CA ASP A 50 13.81 10.49 22.31
C ASP A 50 12.95 9.20 22.25
N GLY A 51 13.42 8.10 22.83
CA GLY A 51 12.78 6.78 22.70
C GLY A 51 11.28 6.79 23.03
N TYR A 52 10.85 7.57 24.03
CA TYR A 52 9.42 7.73 24.34
C TYR A 52 8.64 8.46 23.24
N GLN A 53 9.23 9.49 22.63
CA GLN A 53 8.61 10.28 21.57
C GLN A 53 8.49 9.47 20.28
N GLN A 54 9.45 8.61 19.98
CA GLN A 54 9.38 7.67 18.85
C GLN A 54 8.18 6.74 19.00
N LEU A 55 8.04 6.09 20.16
CA LEU A 55 6.92 5.21 20.47
C LEU A 55 5.58 5.95 20.42
N ALA A 56 5.51 7.18 20.93
CA ALA A 56 4.31 8.00 20.86
C ALA A 56 3.95 8.37 19.41
N ALA A 57 4.93 8.66 18.56
CA ALA A 57 4.74 8.98 17.15
C ALA A 57 4.25 7.76 16.35
N ILE A 58 4.86 6.59 16.56
CA ILE A 58 4.45 5.31 15.97
C ILE A 58 3.01 4.98 16.37
N ASN A 59 2.66 5.13 17.65
CA ASN A 59 1.30 4.89 18.13
C ASN A 59 0.28 5.88 17.53
N LYS A 60 0.62 7.17 17.46
CA LYS A 60 -0.23 8.19 16.82
C LYS A 60 -0.48 7.86 15.34
N PHE A 61 0.56 7.41 14.63
CA PHE A 61 0.41 6.98 13.24
C PHE A 61 -0.52 5.78 13.11
N LEU A 62 -0.36 4.77 13.96
CA LEU A 62 -1.22 3.59 13.97
C LEU A 62 -2.69 3.95 14.25
N GLN A 63 -2.94 4.86 15.18
CA GLN A 63 -4.28 5.37 15.47
C GLN A 63 -4.89 6.13 14.29
N SER A 64 -4.10 6.95 13.60
CA SER A 64 -4.54 7.65 12.38
C SER A 64 -4.95 6.66 11.28
N GLN A 65 -4.12 5.63 11.03
CA GLN A 65 -4.43 4.56 10.08
C GLN A 65 -5.72 3.82 10.44
N LEU A 66 -5.93 3.55 11.74
CA LEU A 66 -7.16 2.92 12.23
C LEU A 66 -8.39 3.82 12.01
N ALA A 67 -8.27 5.13 12.28
CA ALA A 67 -9.34 6.10 12.06
C ALA A 67 -9.73 6.18 10.58
N VAL A 68 -8.74 6.26 9.68
CA VAL A 68 -8.96 6.25 8.23
C VAL A 68 -9.67 4.97 7.78
N LYS A 69 -9.22 3.80 8.27
CA LYS A 69 -9.88 2.51 7.96
C LYS A 69 -11.32 2.47 8.48
N ARG A 70 -11.58 2.93 9.70
CA ARG A 70 -12.93 3.02 10.27
C ARG A 70 -13.83 3.94 9.45
N GLN A 71 -13.33 5.08 9.01
CA GLN A 71 -14.06 6.00 8.14
C GLN A 71 -14.37 5.35 6.78
N LYS A 72 -13.41 4.65 6.18
CA LYS A 72 -13.63 3.91 4.93
C LYS A 72 -14.69 2.82 5.10
N ILE A 73 -14.68 2.09 6.22
CA ILE A 73 -15.71 1.08 6.54
C ILE A 73 -17.08 1.74 6.70
N ALA A 74 -17.17 2.85 7.44
CA ALA A 74 -18.41 3.59 7.61
C ALA A 74 -18.96 4.10 6.27
N LEU A 75 -18.09 4.58 5.38
CA LEU A 75 -18.46 5.01 4.03
C LEU A 75 -18.98 3.83 3.19
N ILE A 76 -18.32 2.67 3.24
CA ILE A 76 -18.78 1.46 2.54
C ILE A 76 -20.14 1.00 3.09
N GLN A 77 -20.32 1.02 4.41
CA GLN A 77 -21.61 0.67 5.04
C GLN A 77 -22.71 1.65 4.61
N GLN A 78 -22.45 2.96 4.58
CA GLN A 78 -23.42 3.93 4.08
C GLN A 78 -23.75 3.72 2.60
N GLN A 79 -22.77 3.46 1.74
CA GLN A 79 -23.01 3.13 0.33
C GLN A 79 -23.76 1.80 0.16
N GLY A 80 -23.55 0.83 1.05
CA GLY A 80 -24.31 -0.42 1.11
C GLY A 80 -25.74 -0.26 1.63
N SER A 81 -25.99 0.71 2.51
CA SER A 81 -27.34 1.03 3.00
C SER A 81 -28.24 1.71 1.96
N HIS A 82 -27.68 2.28 0.89
CA HIS A 82 -28.44 2.76 -0.27
C HIS A 82 -28.84 1.66 -1.27
N GLN A 83 -28.47 0.39 -1.04
CA GLN A 83 -28.90 -0.76 -1.85
C GLN A 83 -29.97 -1.64 -1.16
N SER A 84 -30.67 -1.12 -0.15
CA SER A 84 -31.74 -1.87 0.53
C SER A 84 -33.02 -1.06 0.62
N THR A 85 -33.65 -0.82 -0.53
CA THR A 85 -35.07 -0.44 -0.64
C THR A 85 -35.62 -1.06 -1.93
N GLY A 86 -36.16 -2.27 -1.85
CA GLY A 86 -36.75 -2.90 -3.05
C GLY A 86 -37.14 -4.38 -3.02
N GLY A 87 -37.89 -4.84 -2.01
CA GLY A 87 -38.78 -6.01 -2.12
C GLY A 87 -38.17 -7.43 -2.11
N PRO A 88 -38.98 -8.47 -1.82
CA PRO A 88 -38.53 -9.85 -1.78
C PRO A 88 -38.45 -10.42 -3.20
N THR A 89 -37.38 -10.13 -3.93
CA THR A 89 -37.16 -10.76 -5.23
C THR A 89 -35.88 -11.59 -5.20
N ARG A 90 -36.09 -12.89 -4.97
CA ARG A 90 -35.34 -14.03 -5.51
C ARG A 90 -33.89 -13.73 -5.90
N MET A 91 -32.94 -14.16 -5.06
CA MET A 91 -31.53 -14.33 -5.40
C MET A 91 -31.37 -14.84 -6.84
N ARG A 92 -31.07 -13.94 -7.78
CA ARG A 92 -30.50 -14.34 -9.06
C ARG A 92 -29.01 -14.44 -8.84
N ARG A 93 -28.59 -15.68 -8.57
CA ARG A 93 -27.25 -16.21 -8.80
C ARG A 93 -26.63 -15.47 -10.00
N PRO A 94 -25.41 -14.94 -9.91
CA PRO A 94 -24.75 -14.37 -11.08
C PRO A 94 -24.68 -15.47 -12.13
N GLU A 95 -25.48 -15.35 -13.18
CA GLU A 95 -25.36 -16.21 -14.34
C GLU A 95 -24.00 -15.89 -14.92
N THR A 96 -23.08 -16.86 -14.83
CA THR A 96 -21.76 -16.74 -15.44
C THR A 96 -21.99 -16.49 -16.92
N LEU A 97 -21.53 -15.33 -17.40
CA LEU A 97 -21.62 -14.94 -18.79
C LEU A 97 -20.92 -16.01 -19.64
N LYS A 98 -21.71 -16.87 -20.30
CA LYS A 98 -21.19 -17.88 -21.23
C LYS A 98 -20.86 -17.17 -22.53
N ILE A 99 -19.60 -16.78 -22.66
CA ILE A 99 -19.06 -16.26 -23.91
C ILE A 99 -18.97 -17.44 -24.88
N ASP A 100 -19.80 -17.44 -25.91
CA ASP A 100 -19.67 -18.38 -27.02
C ASP A 100 -18.58 -17.86 -27.97
N ILE A 101 -17.42 -18.50 -27.93
CA ILE A 101 -16.29 -18.14 -28.79
C ILE A 101 -16.47 -18.94 -30.09
N SER A 102 -17.06 -18.31 -31.08
CA SER A 102 -17.06 -18.84 -32.45
C SER A 102 -15.61 -19.02 -32.92
N ARG A 103 -15.23 -20.26 -33.28
CA ARG A 103 -13.87 -20.55 -33.75
C ARG A 103 -13.59 -19.73 -35.00
N TYR A 104 -12.61 -18.84 -34.90
CA TYR A 104 -12.04 -18.15 -36.05
C TYR A 104 -11.40 -19.18 -36.98
N LYS A 105 -11.98 -19.35 -38.18
CA LYS A 105 -11.39 -20.14 -39.26
C LYS A 105 -10.54 -19.18 -40.08
N GLY A 106 -9.24 -19.15 -39.79
CA GLY A 106 -8.28 -18.45 -40.65
C GLY A 106 -8.32 -19.07 -42.04
N THR A 107 -8.72 -18.29 -43.03
CA THR A 107 -8.46 -18.59 -44.43
C THR A 107 -7.02 -18.17 -44.70
N ASP A 108 -6.13 -19.15 -44.70
CA ASP A 108 -4.81 -18.99 -45.31
C ASP A 108 -5.02 -18.97 -46.82
N GLU A 109 -5.22 -17.79 -47.39
CA GLU A 109 -5.07 -17.58 -48.82
C GLU A 109 -4.31 -16.30 -49.10
N ASP A 110 -3.11 -16.55 -49.64
CA ASP A 110 -2.49 -15.81 -50.72
C ASP A 110 -1.89 -14.42 -50.39
N SER A 111 -0.59 -14.45 -50.13
CA SER A 111 0.30 -13.40 -50.62
C SER A 111 1.35 -14.04 -51.52
N ARG A 112 0.94 -14.44 -52.73
CA ARG A 112 1.86 -14.59 -53.85
C ARG A 112 2.26 -13.21 -54.32
N GLN A 113 3.51 -12.80 -54.08
CA GLN A 113 4.19 -11.90 -55.00
C GLN A 113 5.71 -12.00 -54.87
N SER A 114 6.33 -12.82 -55.72
CA SER A 114 7.48 -12.48 -56.58
C SER A 114 7.85 -13.66 -57.46
#